data_AF-A0A3N9TRS3-F1
#
_entry.id   AF-A0A3N9TRS3-F1
#
_cell.length_a   1.000
_cell.length_b   1.000
_cell.length_c   1.000
_cell.angle_alpha   90.00
_cell.angle_beta   90.00
_cell.angle_gamma   90.00
#
_symmetry.space_group_name_H-M   'P 1'
#
loop_
_entity.id
_entity.type
_entity.pdbx_description
1 polymer ?
#
loop_
_entity_poly.entity_id
_entity_poly.type
_entity_poly.pdbx_seq_one_letter_code
_entity_poly.pdbx_strand_id
1 'polypeptide(L)' 'MMNVIGFATMAIDKNKAVKHQWRIPEATLLLVAFLGGGIGSWLGMHTFHHKTHKWKFKFCVPFSIVLHIGIILYLITYFK' A
#
# COMPACT_ATOMS: atom_id res chain seq x y z
N MET A 1 -2.41 -0.37 12.95
CA MET A 1 -0.96 -0.73 12.92
C MET A 1 -0.46 -0.91 11.50
N MET A 2 -1.09 -1.74 10.66
CA MET A 2 -0.60 -2.05 9.31
C MET A 2 -0.54 -0.85 8.34
N ASN A 3 -1.42 0.14 8.49
CA ASN A 3 -1.34 1.39 7.72
C ASN A 3 -0.05 2.18 7.98
N VAL A 4 0.42 2.22 9.24
CA VAL A 4 1.67 2.91 9.57
C VAL A 4 2.86 2.20 8.92
N ILE A 5 2.84 0.87 8.91
CA ILE A 5 3.86 0.04 8.25
C ILE A 5 3.86 0.29 6.73
N GLY A 6 2.69 0.31 6.09
CA GLY A 6 2.56 0.61 4.65
C GLY A 6 3.12 1.99 4.29
N PHE A 7 2.81 3.01 5.11
CA PHE A 7 3.33 4.36 4.95
C PHE A 7 4.85 4.42 5.15
N ALA A 8 5.36 3.83 6.24
CA ALA A 8 6.79 3.81 6.55
C ALA A 8 7.60 3.08 5.48
N THR A 9 7.08 1.97 4.94
CA THR A 9 7.77 1.21 3.89
C THR A 9 7.90 2.04 2.61
N MET A 10 6.89 2.84 2.25
CA MET A 10 6.98 3.81 1.13
C MET A 10 7.98 4.93 1.41
N ALA A 11 8.03 5.45 2.63
CA ALA A 11 9.01 6.46 3.05
C ALA A 11 10.45 5.92 2.96
N ILE A 12 10.67 4.69 3.43
CA ILE A 12 11.97 4.00 3.39
C ILE A 12 12.38 3.74 1.94
N ASP A 13 11.47 3.30 1.07
CA ASP A 13 11.75 3.09 -0.35
C ASP A 13 12.18 4.39 -1.05
N LYS A 14 11.50 5.51 -0.77
CA LYS A 14 11.89 6.84 -1.25
C LYS A 14 13.28 7.23 -0.76
N ASN A 15 13.57 7.04 0.54
CA ASN A 15 14.87 7.39 1.12
C ASN A 15 16.00 6.53 0.51
N LYS A 16 15.75 5.23 0.29
CA LYS A 16 16.68 4.33 -0.41
C LYS A 16 16.92 4.76 -1.86
N ALA A 17 15.88 5.24 -2.55
CA ALA A 17 16.01 5.78 -3.90
C ALA A 17 16.90 7.04 -3.95
N VAL A 18 16.79 7.93 -2.95
CA VAL A 18 17.64 9.13 -2.82
C VAL A 18 19.09 8.75 -2.50
N LYS A 19 19.28 7.81 -1.56
CA LYS A 19 20.60 7.34 -1.14
C LYS A 19 21.27 6.35 -2.11
N HIS A 20 20.68 6.13 -3.29
CA HIS A 20 21.17 5.18 -4.31
C HIS A 20 21.41 3.75 -3.75
N GLN A 21 20.62 3.37 -2.75
CA GLN A 21 20.68 2.04 -2.15
C GLN A 21 19.71 1.08 -2.84
N TRP A 22 19.88 -0.21 -2.55
CA TRP A 22 19.01 -1.27 -3.06
C TRP A 22 17.55 -0.99 -2.66
N ARG A 23 16.68 -0.87 -3.68
CA ARG A 23 15.27 -0.49 -3.54
C ARG A 23 14.43 -1.67 -3.09
N ILE A 24 13.30 -1.40 -2.44
CA ILE A 24 12.40 -2.45 -1.99
C ILE A 24 11.68 -3.02 -3.23
N PRO A 25 11.59 -4.35 -3.38
CA PRO A 25 10.85 -4.97 -4.46
C PRO A 25 9.41 -4.47 -4.50
N GLU A 26 8.90 -4.18 -5.71
CA GLU A 26 7.52 -3.71 -5.89
C GLU A 26 6.51 -4.71 -5.33
N ALA A 27 6.81 -6.01 -5.44
CA ALA A 27 5.98 -7.08 -4.88
C ALA A 27 5.79 -6.95 -3.37
N THR A 28 6.85 -6.64 -2.61
CA THR A 28 6.77 -6.50 -1.15
C THR A 28 5.90 -5.31 -0.75
N LEU A 29 6.05 -4.17 -1.44
CA LEU A 29 5.24 -2.98 -1.19
C LEU A 29 3.75 -3.23 -1.47
N LEU A 30 3.45 -3.97 -2.54
CA LEU A 30 2.09 -4.40 -2.86
C LEU A 30 1.57 -5.40 -1.82
N LEU A 31 2.39 -6.35 -1.38
CA LEU A 31 2.01 -7.35 -0.39
C LEU A 31 1.65 -6.69 0.96
N VAL A 32 2.42 -5.69 1.40
CA VAL A 32 2.09 -4.89 2.59
C VAL A 32 0.76 -4.13 2.41
N ALA A 33 0.49 -3.58 1.21
CA ALA A 33 -0.79 -2.96 0.91
C ALA A 33 -1.94 -3.99 1.00
N PHE A 34 -1.74 -5.18 0.44
CA PHE A 34 -2.71 -6.29 0.46
C PHE A 34 -2.93 -6.93 1.83
N LEU A 35 -1.97 -6.87 2.76
CA LEU A 35 -2.14 -7.40 4.11
C LEU A 35 -2.85 -6.42 5.07
N GLY A 36 -3.41 -5.33 4.55
CA GLY A 36 -4.14 -4.33 5.35
C GLY A 36 -3.38 -3.01 5.54
N GLY A 37 -2.27 -2.81 4.83
CA GLY A 37 -1.56 -1.53 4.75
C GLY A 37 -2.03 -0.64 3.59
N GLY A 38 -3.09 -1.02 2.87
CA GLY A 38 -3.50 -0.38 1.61
C GLY A 38 -3.68 1.14 1.70
N ILE A 39 -4.36 1.62 2.76
CA ILE A 39 -4.58 3.06 2.98
C ILE A 39 -3.25 3.77 3.29
N GLY A 40 -2.41 3.16 4.13
CA GLY A 40 -1.09 3.70 4.47
C GLY A 40 -0.13 3.77 3.29
N SER A 41 -0.10 2.72 2.46
CA SER A 41 0.69 2.68 1.23
C SER A 41 0.18 3.69 0.21
N TRP A 42 -1.13 3.87 0.08
CA TRP A 42 -1.73 4.89 -0.80
C TRP A 42 -1.35 6.32 -0.36
N LEU A 43 -1.46 6.61 0.93
CA LEU A 43 -1.01 7.88 1.51
C LEU A 43 0.49 8.10 1.31
N GLY A 44 1.31 7.06 1.50
CA GLY A 44 2.75 7.11 1.27
C GLY A 44 3.08 7.44 -0.18
N MET A 45 2.42 6.79 -1.14
CA MET A 45 2.61 7.07 -2.57
C MET A 45 2.31 8.53 -2.92
N HIS A 46 1.19 9.07 -2.42
CA HIS A 46 0.79 10.46 -2.67
C HIS A 46 1.73 11.45 -1.97
N THR A 47 2.08 11.20 -0.70
CA THR A 47 2.93 12.09 0.08
C THR A 47 4.33 12.20 -0.51
N PHE A 48 4.95 11.06 -0.85
CA PHE A 48 6.32 11.04 -1.39
C PHE A 48 6.39 11.23 -2.91
N HIS A 49 5.23 11.38 -3.57
CA HIS A 49 5.05 11.38 -5.03
C HIS A 49 5.89 10.26 -5.68
N HIS A 50 5.93 9.10 -5.02
CA HIS A 50 6.81 8.00 -5.37
C HIS A 50 5.99 6.86 -5.96
N LYS A 51 6.34 6.45 -7.18
CA LYS A 51 5.69 5.35 -7.91
C LYS A 51 4.18 5.52 -8.16
N THR A 52 3.69 6.76 -8.23
CA THR A 52 2.30 7.09 -8.61
C THR A 52 1.97 6.79 -10.08
N HIS A 53 2.96 6.85 -10.97
CA HIS A 53 2.79 6.55 -12.41
C HIS A 53 2.91 5.05 -12.76
N LYS A 54 3.28 4.19 -11.81
CA LYS A 54 3.39 2.75 -12.08
C LYS A 54 1.98 2.16 -12.11
N TRP A 55 1.58 1.66 -13.27
CA TRP A 55 0.27 1.01 -13.50
C TRP A 55 -0.07 -0.02 -12.41
N LYS A 56 0.90 -0.87 -12.05
CA LYS A 56 0.74 -1.87 -10.99
C LYS A 56 0.28 -1.24 -9.66
N PHE A 57 0.93 -0.17 -9.21
CA PHE A 57 0.56 0.50 -7.97
C PHE A 57 -0.75 1.28 -8.09
N LYS A 58 -0.98 1.92 -9.23
CA LYS A 58 -2.21 2.67 -9.49
C LYS A 58 -3.46 1.79 -9.41
N PHE A 59 -3.38 0.53 -9.85
CA PHE A 59 -4.51 -0.41 -9.79
C PHE A 59 -4.50 -1.29 -8.53
N CYS A 60 -3.38 -1.92 -8.17
CA CYS A 60 -3.34 -2.87 -7.06
C CYS A 60 -3.60 -2.23 -5.70
N VAL A 61 -3.13 -0.99 -5.46
CA VAL A 61 -3.32 -0.33 -4.15
C VAL A 61 -4.80 -0.01 -3.90
N PRO A 62 -5.54 0.72 -4.78
CA PRO A 62 -6.97 0.90 -4.56
C PRO A 62 -7.75 -0.42 -4.62
N PHE A 63 -7.32 -1.38 -5.44
CA PHE A 63 -7.93 -2.72 -5.45
C PHE A 63 -7.81 -3.41 -4.08
N SER A 64 -6.66 -3.31 -3.40
CA SER A 64 -6.48 -3.87 -2.05
C SER A 64 -7.40 -3.22 -1.01
N ILE A 65 -7.69 -1.93 -1.17
CA ILE A 65 -8.62 -1.17 -0.30
C ILE A 65 -10.06 -1.64 -0.55
N VAL A 66 -10.48 -1.73 -1.81
CA VAL A 66 -11.82 -2.22 -2.18
C VAL A 66 -12.03 -3.64 -1.69
N LEU A 67 -11.02 -4.50 -1.82
CA LEU A 67 -11.09 -5.89 -1.35
C LEU A 67 -11.26 -5.96 0.17
N HIS A 68 -10.54 -5.13 0.94
CA HIS A 68 -10.74 -5.03 2.39
C HIS A 68 -12.14 -4.54 2.76
N ILE A 69 -12.64 -3.50 2.09
CA ILE A 69 -13.99 -2.98 2.33
C ILE A 69 -15.04 -4.04 2.01
N GLY A 70 -14.90 -4.76 0.89
CA GLY A 70 -15.81 -5.84 0.52
C GLY A 70 -15.84 -6.98 1.54
N ILE A 71 -14.69 -7.40 2.06
CA ILE A 71 -14.60 -8.42 3.13
C ILE A 71 -15.29 -7.92 4.40
N ILE A 72 -15.05 -6.67 4.80
CA ILE A 72 -15.68 -6.08 5.99
C ILE A 72 -17.19 -6.02 5.83
N LEU A 73 -17.69 -5.58 4.66
CA LEU A 73 -19.12 -5.53 4.37
C LEU A 73 -19.75 -6.92 4.39
N TYR A 74 -19.10 -7.91 3.78
CA TYR A 74 -19.56 -9.30 3.80
C TYR A 74 -19.67 -9.84 5.23
N LEU A 75 -18.64 -9.62 6.06
CA LEU A 75 -18.65 -10.02 7.47
C LEU A 75 -19.78 -9.34 8.25
N ILE A 76 -20.01 -8.04 8.03
CA ILE A 76 -21.11 -7.30 8.68
C ILE A 76 -22.46 -7.85 8.28
N THR A 77 -22.68 -8.17 6.99
CA THR A 77 -23.95 -8.76 6.53
C THR A 77 -24.16 -10.20 6.99
N TYR A 78 -23.08 -10.95 7.21
CA TYR A 78 -23.17 -12.35 7.64
C TYR A 78 -23.41 -12.48 9.15
N PHE A 79 -22.84 -11.59 9.95
CA PHE A 79 -23.00 -11.58 11.42
C PHE A 79 -24.26 -10.85 11.91
N LYS A 80 -25.10 -10.36 11.00
CA LYS A 80 -26.36 -9.66 11.29
C LYS A 80 -27.54 -10.56 10.98
#